data_AF-A0A9D7GWW1-F1
#
_entry.id   AF-A0A9D7GWW1-F1
#
_cell.length_a   1.000
_cell.length_b   1.000
_cell.length_c   1.000
_cell.angle_alpha   90.00
_cell.angle_beta   90.00
_cell.angle_gamma   90.00
#
_symmetry.space_group_name_H-M   'P 1'
#
loop_
_entity.id
_entity.type
_entity.pdbx_description
1 polymer ?
#
loop_
_entity_poly.entity_id
_entity_poly.type
_entity_poly.pdbx_seq_one_letter_code
_entity_poly.pdbx_strand_id
1 'polypeptide(L)'
;MSIPDVPFAQVHYRSSLARLVVAGVLLAGACHRAPPPPIPVPEVQTVLAPPAALSPWTGTLASALRAAESGRFPEAERILTDFSLEHAGTGDGAESDFWRALLKTDPANRAVTPRESMALYDSYLSGGSALPRYAEAMILRRVVESMDSTRALLATVRASASAREKTRDEEIRRLNDEVDRTTAELERIKRRLIPKP
;
A
#
# COMPACT_ATOMS: atom_id res chain seq x y z
N MET A 1 -25.23 23.08 -27.24
CA MET A 1 -24.01 23.30 -26.44
C MET A 1 -23.07 22.15 -26.79
N SER A 2 -22.20 22.37 -27.78
CA SER A 2 -21.36 21.31 -28.37
C SER A 2 -20.13 21.09 -27.50
N ILE A 3 -19.93 19.84 -27.07
CA ILE A 3 -18.75 19.40 -26.32
C ILE A 3 -17.61 19.25 -27.33
N PRO A 4 -16.46 19.94 -27.16
CA PRO A 4 -15.32 19.74 -28.03
C PRO A 4 -14.67 18.37 -27.76
N ASP A 5 -14.51 17.59 -28.83
CA ASP A 5 -13.69 16.37 -28.87
C ASP A 5 -12.25 16.70 -28.47
N VAL A 6 -11.78 16.12 -27.37
CA VAL A 6 -10.39 16.20 -26.96
C VAL A 6 -9.65 14.99 -27.53
N PRO A 7 -8.65 15.17 -28.40
CA PRO A 7 -7.91 14.04 -28.96
C PRO A 7 -7.06 13.38 -27.87
N PHE A 8 -7.37 12.12 -27.56
CA PHE A 8 -6.53 11.25 -26.75
C PHE A 8 -5.21 10.99 -27.49
N ALA A 9 -4.13 11.60 -27.02
CA ALA A 9 -2.79 11.30 -27.49
C ALA A 9 -2.42 9.86 -27.09
N GLN A 10 -2.39 8.95 -28.07
CA GLN A 10 -1.85 7.61 -27.89
C GLN A 10 -0.33 7.70 -27.66
N VAL A 11 0.09 7.42 -26.43
CA VAL A 11 1.50 7.20 -26.11
C VAL A 11 1.86 5.78 -26.55
N HIS A 12 2.40 5.67 -27.77
CA HIS A 12 3.01 4.43 -28.25
C HIS A 12 4.31 4.16 -27.47
N TYR A 13 4.24 3.30 -26.45
CA TYR A 13 5.42 2.69 -25.87
C TYR A 13 6.03 1.73 -26.90
N ARG A 14 7.06 2.21 -27.60
CA ARG A 14 7.93 1.37 -28.43
C ARG A 14 8.75 0.45 -27.53
N SER A 15 8.24 -0.76 -27.32
CA SER A 15 8.98 -1.89 -26.76
C SER A 15 10.08 -2.32 -27.74
N SER A 16 11.28 -1.80 -27.55
CA SER A 16 12.48 -2.28 -28.25
C SER A 16 12.85 -3.68 -27.74
N LEU A 17 12.48 -4.68 -28.54
CA LEU A 17 12.99 -6.05 -28.51
C LEU A 17 14.48 -6.04 -28.87
N ALA A 18 15.36 -5.98 -27.87
CA ALA A 18 16.77 -6.29 -28.05
C ALA A 18 16.97 -7.81 -27.89
N ARG A 19 16.91 -8.52 -29.03
CA ARG A 19 17.41 -9.89 -29.16
C ARG A 19 18.94 -9.85 -29.03
N LEU A 20 19.48 -10.52 -28.04
CA LEU A 20 20.90 -10.85 -28.01
C LEU A 20 21.04 -12.37 -27.88
N VAL A 21 21.24 -12.97 -29.04
CA VAL A 21 21.73 -14.34 -29.23
C VAL A 21 23.24 -14.28 -29.04
N VAL A 22 23.77 -15.02 -28.07
CA VAL A 22 25.18 -15.45 -28.10
C VAL A 22 25.20 -16.95 -27.83
N ALA A 23 25.27 -17.70 -28.94
CA ALA A 23 25.77 -19.06 -28.94
C ALA A 23 27.30 -18.99 -28.84
N GLY A 24 27.87 -19.67 -27.84
CA GLY A 24 29.31 -19.79 -27.63
C GLY A 24 29.64 -21.21 -27.23
N VAL A 25 29.83 -22.06 -28.24
CA VAL A 25 30.45 -23.38 -28.17
C VAL A 25 31.83 -23.26 -27.53
N LEU A 26 32.24 -24.21 -26.66
CA LEU A 26 33.48 -25.00 -26.81
C LEU A 26 33.87 -25.79 -25.55
N LEU A 27 34.10 -27.09 -25.83
CA LEU A 27 35.13 -27.99 -25.29
C LEU A 27 34.87 -28.76 -24.00
N ALA A 28 34.46 -30.01 -24.25
CA ALA A 28 34.78 -31.17 -23.44
C ALA A 28 36.30 -31.26 -23.16
N GLY A 29 36.70 -30.92 -21.94
CA GLY A 29 38.00 -31.24 -21.36
C GLY A 29 37.84 -32.39 -20.38
N ALA A 30 37.81 -33.63 -20.89
CA ALA A 30 37.84 -34.83 -20.08
C ALA A 30 39.26 -35.07 -19.52
N CYS A 31 39.64 -34.32 -18.49
CA CYS A 31 40.82 -34.66 -17.69
C CYS A 31 40.48 -35.86 -16.80
N HIS A 32 40.94 -37.05 -17.19
CA HIS A 32 41.02 -38.21 -16.29
C HIS A 32 41.97 -37.88 -15.13
N ARG A 33 41.39 -37.40 -14.03
CA ARG A 33 42.11 -37.18 -12.78
C ARG A 33 42.16 -38.50 -12.04
N ALA A 34 43.37 -39.04 -11.86
CA ALA A 34 43.57 -40.22 -11.03
C ALA A 34 42.95 -39.98 -9.64
N PRO A 35 42.24 -40.98 -9.07
CA PRO A 35 41.66 -40.84 -7.74
C PRO A 35 42.78 -40.57 -6.73
N PRO A 36 42.68 -39.50 -5.91
CA PRO A 36 43.65 -39.24 -4.86
C PRO A 36 43.68 -40.41 -3.86
N PRO A 37 44.83 -40.69 -3.23
CA PRO A 37 44.92 -41.71 -2.19
C PRO A 37 43.91 -41.40 -1.07
N PRO A 38 43.33 -42.43 -0.42
CA PRO A 38 42.37 -42.23 0.65
C PRO A 38 43.02 -41.41 1.77
N ILE A 39 42.58 -40.16 1.91
CA ILE A 39 42.93 -39.31 3.03
C ILE A 39 42.36 -40.00 4.27
N PRO A 40 43.16 -40.27 5.32
CA PRO A 40 42.63 -40.78 6.57
C PRO A 40 41.56 -39.83 7.06
N VAL A 41 40.31 -40.28 7.01
CA VAL A 41 39.15 -39.50 7.45
C VAL A 41 39.39 -39.22 8.93
N PRO A 42 39.61 -37.95 9.35
CA PRO A 42 39.68 -37.66 10.77
C PRO A 42 38.36 -38.14 11.35
N GLU A 43 38.45 -38.97 12.38
CA GLU A 43 37.32 -39.51 13.11
C GLU A 43 36.55 -38.30 13.66
N VAL A 44 35.53 -37.86 12.92
CA VAL A 44 34.70 -36.71 13.27
C VAL A 44 33.93 -37.15 14.50
N GLN A 45 34.49 -36.86 15.68
CA GLN A 45 33.77 -36.96 16.93
C GLN A 45 32.47 -36.21 16.73
N THR A 46 31.38 -36.98 16.63
CA THR A 46 30.05 -36.44 16.45
C THR A 46 29.66 -35.87 17.81
N VAL A 47 30.17 -34.68 18.11
CA VAL A 47 29.73 -33.90 19.26
C VAL A 47 28.25 -33.64 18.99
N LEU A 48 27.39 -34.38 19.70
CA LEU A 48 25.95 -34.29 19.61
C LEU A 48 25.59 -32.85 20.03
N ALA A 49 25.44 -31.95 19.05
CA ALA A 49 25.05 -30.59 19.33
C ALA A 49 23.72 -30.64 20.08
N PRO A 50 23.59 -29.94 21.23
CA PRO A 50 22.32 -29.87 21.93
C PRO A 50 21.23 -29.41 20.94
N PRO A 51 20.02 -29.98 21.02
CA PRO A 51 18.94 -29.62 20.10
C PRO A 51 18.76 -28.10 20.14
N ALA A 52 18.75 -27.47 18.96
CA ALA A 52 18.54 -26.03 18.87
C ALA A 52 17.25 -25.68 19.60
N ALA A 53 17.32 -24.75 20.55
CA ALA A 53 16.14 -24.25 21.23
C ALA A 53 15.15 -23.72 20.18
N LEU A 54 13.90 -24.18 20.23
CA LEU A 54 12.85 -23.70 19.34
C LEU A 54 12.71 -22.19 19.49
N SER A 55 12.71 -21.46 18.38
CA SER A 55 12.54 -20.00 18.42
C SER A 55 11.17 -19.64 19.03
N PRO A 56 11.11 -18.71 19.99
CA PRO A 56 9.86 -18.23 20.60
C PRO A 56 8.99 -17.45 19.60
N TRP A 57 9.53 -17.10 18.43
CA TRP A 57 8.87 -16.32 17.40
C TRP A 57 7.53 -16.92 16.95
N THR A 58 7.49 -18.23 16.72
CA THR A 58 6.28 -18.93 16.22
C THR A 58 5.08 -18.78 17.16
N GLY A 59 5.29 -18.89 18.48
CA GLY A 59 4.25 -18.70 19.48
C GLY A 59 3.82 -17.24 19.61
N THR A 60 4.76 -16.32 19.47
CA THR A 60 4.50 -14.87 19.51
C THR A 60 3.65 -14.44 18.32
N LEU A 61 4.03 -14.83 17.10
CA LEU A 61 3.28 -14.52 15.88
C LEU A 61 1.86 -15.11 15.94
N ALA A 62 1.70 -16.36 16.37
CA ALA A 62 0.39 -16.98 16.52
C ALA A 62 -0.51 -16.21 17.51
N SER A 63 0.07 -15.68 18.59
CA SER A 63 -0.66 -14.87 19.58
C SER A 63 -1.07 -13.51 19.01
N ALA A 64 -0.17 -12.84 18.30
CA ALA A 64 -0.46 -11.57 17.63
C ALA A 64 -1.54 -11.72 16.54
N LEU A 65 -1.45 -12.76 15.71
CA LEU A 65 -2.45 -13.04 14.67
C LEU A 65 -3.83 -13.32 15.28
N ARG A 66 -3.92 -14.12 16.35
CA ARG A 66 -5.20 -14.38 17.03
C ARG A 66 -5.81 -13.09 17.62
N ALA A 67 -4.97 -12.18 18.12
CA ALA A 67 -5.43 -10.87 18.58
C ALA A 67 -5.97 -10.03 17.41
N ALA A 68 -5.24 -9.98 16.28
CA ALA A 68 -5.67 -9.28 15.07
C ALA A 68 -6.98 -9.84 14.48
N GLU A 69 -7.12 -11.17 14.39
CA GLU A 69 -8.35 -11.86 13.96
C GLU A 69 -9.56 -11.52 14.85
N SER A 70 -9.31 -11.26 16.14
CA SER A 70 -10.34 -10.80 17.09
C SER A 70 -10.62 -9.29 16.99
N GLY A 71 -10.05 -8.59 16.00
CA GLY A 71 -10.12 -7.13 15.86
C GLY A 71 -9.28 -6.34 16.87
N ARG A 72 -8.48 -7.02 17.71
CA ARG A 72 -7.65 -6.40 18.75
C ARG A 72 -6.27 -6.01 18.21
N PHE A 73 -6.24 -5.20 17.16
CA PHE A 73 -4.99 -4.73 16.52
C PHE A 73 -4.01 -4.02 17.47
N PRO A 74 -4.44 -3.17 18.44
CA PRO A 74 -3.50 -2.56 19.39
C PRO A 74 -2.76 -3.58 20.26
N GLU A 75 -3.42 -4.70 20.60
CA GLU A 75 -2.80 -5.77 21.38
C GLU A 75 -1.82 -6.57 20.52
N ALA A 76 -2.19 -6.88 19.27
CA ALA A 76 -1.27 -7.51 18.32
C ALA A 76 0.00 -6.66 18.09
N GLU A 77 -0.18 -5.35 17.91
CA GLU A 77 0.93 -4.39 17.77
C GLU A 77 1.83 -4.39 19.01
N ARG A 78 1.25 -4.39 20.21
CA ARG A 78 2.01 -4.44 21.47
C ARG A 78 2.84 -5.73 21.57
N ILE A 79 2.23 -6.89 21.32
CA ILE A 79 2.92 -8.20 21.35
C ILE A 79 4.14 -8.19 20.42
N LEU A 80 3.97 -7.71 19.19
CA LEU A 80 5.07 -7.67 18.21
C LEU A 80 6.12 -6.60 18.54
N THR A 81 5.70 -5.46 19.09
CA THR A 81 6.62 -4.39 19.51
C THR A 81 7.50 -4.86 20.67
N ASP A 82 6.90 -5.46 21.70
CA ASP A 82 7.61 -5.99 22.86
C ASP A 82 8.64 -7.04 22.40
N PHE A 83 8.23 -7.96 21.51
CA PHE A 83 9.13 -8.97 20.96
C PHE A 83 10.28 -8.39 20.12
N SER A 84 10.00 -7.39 19.27
CA SER A 84 11.02 -6.71 18.44
C SER A 84 12.08 -6.03 19.31
N LEU A 85 11.66 -5.40 20.41
CA LEU A 85 12.57 -4.76 21.36
C LEU A 85 13.45 -5.78 22.08
N GLU A 86 12.89 -6.91 22.52
CA GLU A 86 13.63 -7.99 23.19
C GLU A 86 14.62 -8.70 22.25
N HIS A 87 14.30 -8.79 20.96
CA HIS A 87 15.07 -9.53 19.95
C HIS A 87 15.71 -8.61 18.90
N ALA A 88 16.05 -7.37 19.30
CA ALA A 88 16.61 -6.36 18.40
C ALA A 88 17.90 -6.85 17.73
N GLY A 89 18.02 -6.61 16.41
CA GLY A 89 19.18 -7.02 15.62
C GLY A 89 19.23 -8.50 15.23
N THR A 90 18.23 -9.29 15.63
CA THR A 90 18.07 -10.69 15.20
C THR A 90 17.14 -10.79 13.99
N GLY A 91 17.16 -11.94 13.28
CA GLY A 91 16.22 -12.22 12.19
C GLY A 91 14.76 -12.21 12.65
N ASP A 92 14.49 -12.77 13.83
CA ASP A 92 13.14 -12.84 14.41
C ASP A 92 12.61 -11.44 14.79
N GLY A 93 13.47 -10.58 15.32
CA GLY A 93 13.12 -9.17 15.59
C GLY A 93 12.75 -8.41 14.32
N ALA A 94 13.54 -8.58 13.26
CA ALA A 94 13.23 -8.00 11.96
C ALA A 94 11.92 -8.55 11.37
N GLU A 95 11.65 -9.85 11.52
CA GLU A 95 10.39 -10.44 11.09
C GLU A 95 9.21 -9.84 11.86
N SER A 96 9.35 -9.61 13.17
CA SER A 96 8.34 -8.91 13.98
C SER A 96 8.02 -7.51 13.44
N ASP A 97 9.04 -6.71 13.09
CA ASP A 97 8.82 -5.38 12.49
C ASP A 97 8.10 -5.43 11.14
N PHE A 98 8.39 -6.45 10.31
CA PHE A 98 7.66 -6.68 9.08
C PHE A 98 6.17 -6.97 9.34
N TRP A 99 5.86 -7.85 10.30
CA TRP A 99 4.47 -8.18 10.63
C TRP A 99 3.71 -7.00 11.22
N ARG A 100 4.38 -6.12 11.98
CA ARG A 100 3.78 -4.85 12.44
C ARG A 100 3.35 -3.99 11.26
N ALA A 101 4.24 -3.80 10.29
CA ALA A 101 3.92 -3.03 9.07
C ALA A 101 2.74 -3.66 8.30
N LEU A 102 2.69 -4.99 8.21
CA LEU A 102 1.62 -5.71 7.54
C LEU A 102 0.27 -5.57 8.25
N LEU A 103 0.20 -5.77 9.57
CA LEU A 103 -1.03 -5.60 10.36
C LEU A 103 -1.53 -4.16 10.40
N LYS A 104 -0.63 -3.17 10.28
CA LYS A 104 -0.97 -1.76 10.10
C LYS A 104 -1.55 -1.47 8.70
N THR A 105 -1.23 -2.29 7.72
CA THR A 105 -1.76 -2.17 6.34
C THR A 105 -3.16 -2.76 6.18
N ASP A 106 -3.57 -3.63 7.11
CA ASP A 106 -4.86 -4.32 7.05
C ASP A 106 -6.05 -3.31 7.02
N PRO A 107 -6.93 -3.37 5.99
CA PRO A 107 -8.13 -2.54 5.93
C PRO A 107 -9.09 -2.69 7.12
N ALA A 108 -9.05 -3.83 7.83
CA ALA A 108 -9.82 -4.03 9.05
C ALA A 108 -9.31 -3.16 10.22
N ASN A 109 -8.04 -2.75 10.17
CA ASN A 109 -7.43 -1.84 11.15
C ASN A 109 -7.73 -0.37 10.83
N ARG A 110 -8.97 0.06 11.11
CA ARG A 110 -9.44 1.42 10.79
C ARG A 110 -8.77 2.55 11.59
N ALA A 111 -8.05 2.22 12.66
CA ALA A 111 -7.39 3.20 13.51
C ALA A 111 -6.11 3.78 12.88
N VAL A 112 -5.60 3.15 11.81
CA VAL A 112 -4.26 3.42 11.29
C VAL A 112 -4.30 4.13 9.95
N THR A 113 -3.38 5.08 9.78
CA THR A 113 -3.22 5.79 8.51
C THR A 113 -2.24 5.06 7.58
N PRO A 114 -2.43 5.09 6.25
CA PRO A 114 -1.49 4.49 5.29
C PRO A 114 -0.05 5.00 5.47
N ARG A 115 0.08 6.27 5.88
CA ARG A 115 1.36 6.92 6.15
C ARG A 115 2.15 6.26 7.28
N GLU A 116 1.48 5.79 8.34
CA GLU A 116 2.13 5.03 9.42
C GLU A 116 2.66 3.70 8.91
N SER A 117 1.87 2.96 8.12
CA SER A 117 2.29 1.69 7.53
C SER A 117 3.49 1.87 6.59
N MET A 118 3.51 2.95 5.79
CA MET A 118 4.67 3.31 4.96
C MET A 118 5.92 3.55 5.79
N ALA A 119 5.83 4.30 6.90
CA ALA A 119 6.97 4.56 7.77
C ALA A 119 7.55 3.27 8.38
N LEU A 120 6.69 2.29 8.72
CA LEU A 120 7.14 0.98 9.21
C LEU A 120 7.83 0.16 8.12
N TYR A 121 7.31 0.15 6.88
CA TYR A 121 8.01 -0.50 5.77
C TYR A 121 9.35 0.19 5.44
N ASP A 122 9.41 1.52 5.48
CA ASP A 122 10.66 2.28 5.27
C ASP A 122 11.68 1.92 6.36
N SER A 123 11.25 1.82 7.61
CA SER A 123 12.10 1.37 8.73
C SER A 123 12.60 -0.06 8.51
N TYR A 124 11.73 -1.00 8.16
CA TYR A 124 12.13 -2.38 7.87
C TYR A 124 13.12 -2.44 6.69
N LEU A 125 12.82 -1.78 5.57
CA LEU A 125 13.66 -1.78 4.37
C LEU A 125 15.05 -1.14 4.59
N SER A 126 15.20 -0.28 5.62
CA SER A 126 16.50 0.31 5.96
C SER A 126 17.55 -0.73 6.37
N GLY A 127 17.13 -1.94 6.80
CA GLY A 127 18.04 -3.05 7.09
C GLY A 127 18.64 -3.74 5.85
N GLY A 128 18.25 -3.33 4.64
CA GLY A 128 18.85 -3.76 3.38
C GLY A 128 18.30 -5.07 2.82
N SER A 129 18.84 -5.47 1.65
CA SER A 129 18.32 -6.61 0.87
C SER A 129 18.59 -7.99 1.46
N ALA A 130 19.37 -8.09 2.54
CA ALA A 130 19.63 -9.33 3.26
C ALA A 130 18.47 -9.75 4.17
N LEU A 131 17.48 -8.88 4.38
CA LEU A 131 16.32 -9.18 5.22
C LEU A 131 15.43 -10.27 4.61
N PRO A 132 14.87 -11.19 5.43
CA PRO A 132 14.10 -12.34 4.94
C PRO A 132 12.92 -12.00 4.02
N ARG A 133 12.25 -10.85 4.26
CA ARG A 133 11.05 -10.40 3.54
C ARG A 133 11.24 -9.10 2.75
N TYR A 134 12.47 -8.82 2.32
CA TYR A 134 12.77 -7.54 1.65
C TYR A 134 11.89 -7.31 0.39
N ALA A 135 11.74 -8.34 -0.45
CA ALA A 135 10.98 -8.24 -1.69
C ALA A 135 9.48 -8.01 -1.42
N GLU A 136 8.91 -8.75 -0.47
CA GLU A 136 7.52 -8.61 -0.06
C GLU A 136 7.24 -7.23 0.55
N ALA A 137 8.13 -6.73 1.42
CA ALA A 137 8.01 -5.39 2.00
C ALA A 137 8.03 -4.29 0.93
N MET A 138 8.88 -4.41 -0.10
CA MET A 138 8.88 -3.46 -1.22
C MET A 138 7.56 -3.46 -2.00
N ILE A 139 6.98 -4.63 -2.25
CA ILE A 139 5.71 -4.76 -2.97
C ILE A 139 4.59 -4.13 -2.13
N LEU A 140 4.51 -4.49 -0.86
CA LEU A 140 3.49 -3.99 0.07
C LEU A 140 3.59 -2.47 0.24
N ARG A 141 4.80 -1.92 0.36
CA ARG A 141 5.02 -0.47 0.39
C ARG A 141 4.40 0.24 -0.82
N ARG A 142 4.60 -0.28 -2.05
CA ARG A 142 3.99 0.29 -3.26
C ARG A 142 2.48 0.16 -3.27
N VAL A 143 1.94 -0.93 -2.73
CA VAL A 143 0.49 -1.12 -2.58
C VAL A 143 -0.07 -0.06 -1.63
N VAL A 144 0.57 0.17 -0.47
CA VAL A 144 0.14 1.22 0.47
C VAL A 144 0.17 2.60 -0.17
N GLU A 145 1.23 2.92 -0.93
CA GLU A 145 1.33 4.17 -1.68
C GLU A 145 0.19 4.34 -2.70
N SER A 146 -0.16 3.27 -3.43
CA SER A 146 -1.30 3.27 -4.35
C SER A 146 -2.65 3.47 -3.64
N MET A 147 -2.83 2.85 -2.47
CA MET A 147 -4.02 3.03 -1.64
C MET A 147 -4.15 4.47 -1.14
N ASP A 148 -3.05 5.08 -0.69
CA ASP A 148 -3.02 6.46 -0.22
C ASP A 148 -3.34 7.45 -1.36
N SER A 149 -2.72 7.26 -2.53
CA SER A 149 -3.02 8.03 -3.74
C SER A 149 -4.51 7.94 -4.14
N THR A 150 -5.09 6.74 -4.10
CA THR A 150 -6.52 6.53 -4.37
C THR A 150 -7.41 7.26 -3.36
N ARG A 151 -7.06 7.22 -2.07
CA ARG A 151 -7.79 7.94 -1.02
C ARG A 151 -7.72 9.46 -1.23
N ALA A 152 -6.55 10.00 -1.56
CA ALA A 152 -6.36 11.42 -1.85
C ALA A 152 -7.16 11.87 -3.09
N LEU A 153 -7.19 11.04 -4.14
CA LEU A 153 -8.00 11.30 -5.34
C LEU A 153 -9.50 11.33 -4.99
N LEU A 154 -9.99 10.33 -4.25
CA LEU A 154 -11.40 10.28 -3.83
C LEU A 154 -11.78 11.47 -2.95
N ALA A 155 -10.88 11.94 -2.07
CA ALA A 155 -11.10 13.15 -1.28
C ALA A 155 -11.25 14.40 -2.18
N THR A 156 -10.37 14.55 -3.17
CA THR A 156 -10.42 15.64 -4.15
C THR A 156 -11.72 15.61 -4.97
N VAL A 157 -12.13 14.44 -5.44
CA VAL A 157 -13.38 14.28 -6.21
C VAL A 157 -14.60 14.67 -5.38
N ARG A 158 -14.67 14.24 -4.11
CA ARG A 158 -15.77 14.61 -3.21
C ARG A 158 -15.79 16.12 -2.93
N ALA A 159 -14.64 16.72 -2.68
CA ALA A 159 -14.54 18.17 -2.47
C ALA A 159 -15.02 18.96 -3.70
N SER A 160 -14.61 18.52 -4.90
CA SER A 160 -15.05 19.12 -6.17
C SER A 160 -16.56 18.98 -6.39
N ALA A 161 -17.12 17.80 -6.10
CA ALA A 161 -18.57 17.58 -6.20
C ALA A 161 -19.36 18.48 -5.24
N SER A 162 -18.92 18.59 -3.98
CA SER A 162 -19.54 19.48 -2.99
C SER A 162 -19.45 20.96 -3.39
N ALA A 163 -18.33 21.39 -3.98
CA ALA A 163 -18.20 22.76 -4.49
C ALA A 163 -19.20 23.05 -5.62
N ARG A 164 -19.36 22.13 -6.58
CA ARG A 164 -20.34 22.27 -7.67
C ARG A 164 -21.77 22.28 -7.15
N GLU A 165 -22.07 21.46 -6.15
CA GLU A 165 -23.40 21.44 -5.51
C GLU A 165 -23.73 22.79 -4.89
N LYS A 166 -22.80 23.36 -4.10
CA LYS A 166 -22.97 24.71 -3.52
C LYS A 166 -23.18 25.78 -4.59
N THR A 167 -22.39 25.76 -5.67
CA THR A 167 -22.57 26.71 -6.78
C THR A 167 -23.95 26.58 -7.43
N ARG A 168 -24.45 25.34 -7.62
CA ARG A 168 -25.81 25.13 -8.13
C ARG A 168 -26.87 25.63 -7.16
N ASP A 169 -26.71 25.39 -5.87
CA ASP A 169 -27.67 25.85 -4.86
C ASP A 169 -27.72 27.39 -4.76
N GLU A 170 -26.56 28.05 -4.88
CA GLU A 170 -26.47 29.51 -4.96
C GLU A 170 -27.15 30.06 -6.21
N GLU A 171 -26.96 29.40 -7.35
CA GLU A 171 -27.62 29.77 -8.61
C GLU A 171 -29.13 29.57 -8.54
N ILE A 172 -29.60 28.44 -8.01
CA ILE A 172 -31.04 28.18 -7.80
C ILE A 172 -31.64 29.24 -6.89
N ARG A 173 -30.97 29.58 -5.78
CA ARG A 173 -31.43 30.64 -4.87
C ARG A 173 -31.54 31.98 -5.60
N ARG A 174 -30.52 32.36 -6.36
CA ARG A 174 -30.52 33.59 -7.14
C ARG A 174 -31.66 33.64 -8.17
N LEU A 175 -31.90 32.53 -8.88
CA LEU A 175 -32.98 32.44 -9.86
C LEU A 175 -34.36 32.53 -9.19
N ASN A 176 -34.54 31.90 -8.03
CA ASN A 176 -35.78 32.02 -7.27
C ASN A 176 -36.03 33.47 -6.82
N ASP A 177 -35.00 34.16 -6.31
CA ASP A 177 -35.11 35.58 -5.92
C ASP A 177 -35.49 36.48 -7.13
N GLU A 178 -35.01 36.15 -8.33
CA GLU A 178 -35.35 36.85 -9.56
C GLU A 178 -36.79 36.57 -10.02
N VAL A 179 -37.24 35.32 -9.92
CA VAL A 179 -38.63 34.93 -10.20
C VAL A 179 -39.60 35.63 -9.24
N ASP A 180 -39.29 35.66 -7.94
CA ASP A 180 -40.11 36.34 -6.94
C ASP A 180 -40.19 37.85 -7.21
N ARG A 181 -39.07 38.46 -7.59
CA ARG A 181 -39.02 39.88 -7.96
C ARG A 181 -39.89 40.18 -9.19
N THR A 182 -39.71 39.43 -10.27
CA THR A 182 -40.48 39.63 -11.52
C THR A 182 -41.97 39.38 -11.31
N THR A 183 -42.33 38.38 -10.49
CA THR A 183 -43.72 38.10 -10.09
C THR A 183 -44.34 39.28 -9.33
N ALA A 184 -43.61 39.87 -8.40
CA ALA A 184 -44.06 41.05 -7.66
C ALA A 184 -44.26 42.28 -8.57
N GLU A 185 -43.39 42.47 -9.57
CA GLU A 185 -43.53 43.54 -10.57
C GLU A 185 -44.76 43.35 -11.45
N LEU A 186 -45.03 42.12 -11.92
CA LEU A 186 -46.23 41.80 -12.70
C LEU A 186 -47.51 42.06 -11.90
N GLU A 187 -47.56 41.65 -10.63
CA GLU A 187 -48.72 41.92 -9.76
C GLU A 187 -48.90 43.42 -9.47
N ARG A 188 -47.81 44.19 -9.46
CA ARG A 188 -47.89 45.67 -9.36
C ARG A 188 -48.48 46.28 -10.63
N ILE A 189 -48.07 45.81 -11.81
CA ILE A 189 -48.59 46.27 -13.10
C ILE A 189 -50.06 45.90 -13.26
N LYS A 190 -50.42 44.66 -12.94
CA LYS A 190 -51.80 44.16 -12.95
C LYS A 190 -52.71 45.03 -12.09
N ARG A 191 -52.29 45.36 -10.86
CA ARG A 191 -53.05 46.27 -9.98
C ARG A 191 -53.25 47.67 -10.55
N ARG A 192 -52.37 48.16 -11.42
CA ARG A 192 -52.52 49.45 -12.11
C ARG A 192 -53.46 49.40 -13.31
N LEU A 193 -53.58 48.23 -13.95
CA LEU A 193 -54.37 48.05 -15.18
C LEU A 193 -55.83 47.70 -14.93
N ILE A 194 -56.20 47.22 -13.74
CA ILE A 194 -57.60 46.95 -13.41
C ILE A 194 -58.37 48.29 -13.41
N PRO A 195 -59.30 48.51 -14.36
CA PRO A 195 -60.07 49.74 -14.44
C PRO A 195 -60.98 49.86 -13.20
N LYS A 196 -61.06 51.07 -12.64
CA LYS A 196 -61.93 51.35 -11.49
C LYS A 196 -63.40 51.32 -11.98
N PRO A 197 -64.26 50.47 -11.39
CA PRO A 197 -65.68 50.43 -11.75
C PRO A 197 -66.40 51.73 -11.39
#